data_AF-A0A3M8D0M6-F1
#
_entry.id   AF-A0A3M8D0M6-F1
#
_cell.length_a   1.000
_cell.length_b   1.000
_cell.length_c   1.000
_cell.angle_alpha   90.00
_cell.angle_beta   90.00
_cell.angle_gamma   90.00
#
_symmetry.space_group_name_H-M   'P 1'
#
loop_
_entity.id
_entity.type
_entity.pdbx_description
1 polymer ?
#
loop_
_entity_poly.entity_id
_entity_poly.type
_entity_poly.pdbx_seq_one_letter_code
_entity_poly.pdbx_strand_id
1 'polypeptide(L)'
;MGTGFTLVEKWIEKNGGTLSQDEVNGMVFVYGDEAYRIEQKAGGDLDVVQTAEKVVVFRNNKHIQDEYTCRICGEQYKNMIDTIRCCMHHDE
;
A
#
# COMPACT_ATOMS: atom_id res chain seq x y z
N MET A 1 -11.98 12.05 2.44
CA MET A 1 -10.51 11.92 2.42
C MET A 1 -10.21 10.55 3.00
N GLY A 2 -9.71 9.61 2.20
CA GLY A 2 -9.38 8.26 2.70
C GLY A 2 -8.17 8.31 3.62
N THR A 3 -8.19 7.55 4.71
CA THR A 3 -7.03 7.41 5.61
C THR A 3 -6.01 6.43 5.01
N GLY A 4 -4.79 6.39 5.55
CA GLY A 4 -3.79 5.39 5.15
C GLY A 4 -4.31 3.96 5.28
N PHE A 5 -5.05 3.69 6.36
CA PHE A 5 -5.76 2.43 6.58
C PHE A 5 -6.68 2.04 5.41
N THR A 6 -7.56 2.95 4.97
CA THR A 6 -8.49 2.67 3.85
C THR A 6 -7.76 2.36 2.53
N LEU A 7 -6.58 2.94 2.31
CA LEU A 7 -5.78 2.64 1.11
C LEU A 7 -5.15 1.24 1.18
N VAL A 8 -4.75 0.79 2.37
CA VAL A 8 -4.24 -0.58 2.57
C VAL A 8 -5.36 -1.60 2.40
N GLU A 9 -6.55 -1.35 2.93
CA GLU A 9 -7.72 -2.22 2.71
C GLU A 9 -8.05 -2.38 1.23
N LYS A 10 -8.14 -1.26 0.49
CA LYS A 10 -8.34 -1.28 -0.97
C LYS A 10 -7.24 -2.06 -1.71
N TRP A 11 -6.00 -1.97 -1.23
CA TRP A 11 -4.89 -2.74 -1.79
C TRP A 11 -5.08 -4.24 -1.56
N ILE A 12 -5.48 -4.65 -0.35
CA ILE A 12 -5.76 -6.05 0.00
C ILE A 12 -6.91 -6.60 -0.84
N GLU A 13 -8.01 -5.86 -0.97
CA GLU A 13 -9.16 -6.28 -1.79
C GLU A 13 -8.75 -6.54 -3.24
N LYS A 14 -7.87 -5.70 -3.79
CA LYS A 14 -7.42 -5.80 -5.18
C LYS A 14 -6.39 -6.90 -5.41
N ASN A 15 -5.47 -7.12 -4.47
CA ASN A 15 -4.30 -7.98 -4.65
C ASN A 15 -4.36 -9.30 -3.86
N GLY A 16 -5.21 -9.40 -2.84
CA GLY A 16 -5.31 -10.54 -1.93
C GLY A 16 -5.83 -11.83 -2.59
N GLY A 17 -6.47 -11.74 -3.75
CA GLY A 17 -6.82 -12.89 -4.57
C GLY A 17 -5.71 -13.36 -5.52
N THR A 18 -4.64 -12.56 -5.68
CA THR A 18 -3.52 -12.84 -6.61
C THR A 18 -2.26 -13.25 -5.88
N LEU A 19 -2.06 -12.76 -4.65
CA LEU A 19 -0.95 -13.10 -3.77
C LEU A 19 -1.39 -14.12 -2.72
N SER A 20 -0.49 -15.04 -2.35
CA SER A 20 -0.74 -15.97 -1.25
C SER A 20 -0.77 -15.25 0.10
N GLN A 21 -1.47 -15.82 1.09
CA GLN A 21 -1.55 -15.21 2.42
C GLN A 21 -0.17 -15.06 3.07
N ASP A 22 0.76 -15.99 2.82
CA ASP A 22 2.13 -15.91 3.32
C ASP A 22 2.94 -14.77 2.67
N GLU A 23 2.65 -14.43 1.41
CA GLU A 23 3.29 -13.30 0.74
C GLU A 23 2.79 -11.96 1.28
N VAL A 24 1.50 -11.89 1.63
CA VAL A 24 0.86 -10.66 2.10
C VAL A 24 1.10 -10.43 3.60
N ASN A 25 1.20 -11.50 4.39
CA ASN A 25 1.43 -11.41 5.83
C ASN A 25 2.79 -10.77 6.14
N GLY A 26 2.78 -9.76 7.02
CA GLY A 26 3.96 -8.99 7.39
C GLY A 26 4.34 -7.87 6.41
N MET A 27 3.63 -7.71 5.28
CA MET A 27 3.85 -6.55 4.40
C MET A 27 3.57 -5.24 5.15
N VAL A 28 4.43 -4.24 4.93
CA VAL A 28 4.35 -2.92 5.56
C VAL A 28 4.08 -1.85 4.52
N PHE A 29 3.08 -1.02 4.79
CA PHE A 29 2.67 0.13 4.00
C PHE A 29 2.97 1.41 4.76
N VAL A 30 3.49 2.41 4.07
CA VAL A 30 3.76 3.74 4.64
C VAL A 30 2.88 4.76 3.94
N TYR A 31 2.14 5.54 4.73
CA TYR A 31 1.31 6.65 4.25
C TYR A 31 1.52 7.87 5.14
N GLY A 32 2.03 8.96 4.56
CA GLY A 32 2.45 10.12 5.35
C GLY A 32 3.59 9.74 6.31
N ASP A 33 3.38 9.99 7.60
CA ASP A 33 4.26 9.62 8.70
C ASP A 33 3.85 8.32 9.42
N GLU A 34 2.78 7.66 8.97
CA GLU A 34 2.26 6.43 9.57
C GLU A 34 2.74 5.18 8.83
N ALA A 35 2.85 4.07 9.56
CA ALA A 35 3.09 2.76 8.98
C ALA A 35 2.06 1.72 9.43
N TYR A 36 1.61 0.93 8.48
CA TYR A 36 0.59 -0.12 8.65
C TYR A 36 1.18 -1.47 8.23
N ARG A 37 0.87 -2.53 8.97
CA ARG A 37 1.30 -3.90 8.67
C ARG A 37 0.08 -4.79 8.47
N ILE A 38 0.16 -5.70 7.52
CA ILE A 38 -0.83 -6.76 7.38
C ILE A 38 -0.45 -7.91 8.31
N GLU A 39 -1.39 -8.37 9.12
CA GLU A 39 -1.22 -9.50 10.02
C GLU A 39 -2.28 -10.57 9.78
N GLN A 40 -1.87 -11.83 9.75
CA GLN A 40 -2.81 -12.94 9.70
C GLN A 40 -3.34 -13.26 11.10
N LYS A 41 -4.67 -13.28 11.26
CA LYS A 41 -5.33 -13.72 12.50
C LYS A 41 -5.27 -15.24 12.60
N ALA A 42 -5.45 -15.74 13.83
CA ALA A 42 -5.54 -17.17 14.12
C ALA A 42 -6.67 -17.91 13.34
N GLY A 43 -7.61 -17.18 12.74
CA GLY A 43 -8.68 -17.71 11.88
C GLY A 43 -8.37 -17.71 10.37
N GLY A 44 -7.20 -17.24 9.95
CA GLY A 44 -6.83 -17.14 8.52
C GLY A 44 -7.27 -15.85 7.83
N ASP A 45 -8.00 -14.97 8.53
CA ASP A 45 -8.35 -13.63 8.03
C ASP A 45 -7.15 -12.68 8.13
N LEU A 46 -7.06 -11.73 7.21
CA LEU A 46 -6.05 -10.66 7.25
C LEU A 46 -6.59 -9.46 8.04
N ASP A 47 -5.75 -8.87 8.89
CA ASP A 47 -5.96 -7.60 9.58
C ASP A 47 -4.94 -6.56 9.14
N VAL A 48 -5.27 -5.29 9.36
CA VAL A 48 -4.33 -4.17 9.18
C VAL A 48 -4.10 -3.51 10.53
N VAL A 49 -2.85 -3.48 10.98
CA VAL A 49 -2.47 -2.86 12.25
C VAL A 49 -1.52 -1.69 12.01
N GLN A 50 -1.74 -0.58 12.71
CA GLN A 50 -0.75 0.50 12.72
C GLN A 50 0.43 0.09 13.59
N THR A 51 1.64 0.18 13.03
CA THR A 51 2.88 -0.26 13.68
C THR A 51 3.78 0.88 14.09
N ALA A 52 3.59 2.07 13.50
CA ALA A 52 4.29 3.29 13.90
C ALA A 52 3.48 4.55 13.56
N GLU A 53 3.59 5.55 14.43
CA GLU A 53 2.98 6.88 14.26
C GLU A 53 3.88 7.86 13.51
N LYS A 54 5.21 7.65 13.54
CA LYS A 54 6.20 8.50 12.85
C LYS A 54 7.30 7.66 12.22
N VAL A 55 7.39 7.70 10.90
CA VAL A 55 8.41 6.97 10.14
C VAL A 55 9.29 7.88 9.28
N VAL A 56 10.56 7.50 9.14
CA VAL A 56 11.51 8.12 8.22
C VAL A 56 11.90 7.08 7.17
N VAL A 57 11.65 7.39 5.90
CA VAL A 57 11.91 6.47 4.77
C VAL A 57 13.18 6.91 4.03
N PHE A 58 14.24 6.11 4.14
CA PHE A 58 15.40 6.23 3.26
C PHE A 58 15.15 5.43 1.98
N ARG A 59 15.14 6.10 0.82
CA ARG A 59 14.93 5.46 -0.47
C ARG A 59 16.26 5.19 -1.18
N ASN A 60 16.32 4.06 -1.87
CA ASN A 60 17.41 3.78 -2.80
C ASN A 60 17.13 4.50 -4.13
N ASN A 61 18.07 5.30 -4.62
CA ASN A 61 17.93 6.04 -5.88
C ASN A 61 17.59 5.16 -7.09
N LYS A 62 17.97 3.87 -7.07
CA LYS A 62 17.62 2.92 -8.13
C LYS A 62 16.11 2.67 -8.24
N HIS A 63 15.34 2.90 -7.17
CA HIS A 63 13.91 2.60 -7.10
C HIS A 63 13.04 3.84 -7.41
N ILE A 64 13.65 4.95 -7.85
CA ILE A 64 12.92 6.17 -8.23
C ILE A 64 12.03 5.93 -9.46
N GLN A 65 12.40 5.02 -10.37
CA GLN A 65 11.54 4.66 -11.51
C GLN A 65 10.24 3.98 -11.08
N ASP A 66 10.23 3.26 -9.95
CA ASP A 66 9.02 2.66 -9.39
C ASP A 66 8.05 3.73 -8.83
N GLU A 67 8.46 4.99 -8.72
CA GLU A 67 7.59 6.11 -8.31
C GLU A 67 6.58 6.50 -9.39
N TYR A 68 6.76 6.01 -10.62
CA TYR A 68 5.79 6.19 -11.70
C TYR A 68 4.77 5.07 -11.79
N THR A 69 4.83 4.08 -10.89
CA THR A 69 3.90 2.95 -10.84
C THR A 69 2.90 3.12 -9.70
N CYS A 70 1.60 2.98 -10.00
CA CYS A 70 0.57 3.06 -8.96
C CYS A 70 0.76 1.92 -7.96
N ARG A 71 0.90 2.25 -6.69
CA ARG A 71 1.16 1.27 -5.62
C ARG A 71 -0.04 0.39 -5.32
N ILE A 72 -1.24 0.76 -5.77
CA ILE A 72 -2.48 0.00 -5.57
C ILE A 72 -2.77 -0.93 -6.74
N CYS A 73 -2.67 -0.45 -7.98
CA CYS A 73 -3.05 -1.24 -9.17
C CYS A 73 -1.90 -1.70 -10.05
N GLY A 74 -0.68 -1.22 -9.84
CA GLY A 74 0.49 -1.58 -10.64
C GLY A 74 0.59 -0.87 -12.00
N GLU A 75 -0.33 0.04 -12.35
CA GLU A 75 -0.30 0.78 -13.61
C GLU A 75 0.89 1.75 -13.67
N GLN A 76 1.59 1.79 -14.81
CA GLN A 76 2.72 2.71 -15.04
C GLN A 76 2.28 4.02 -15.68
N TYR A 77 2.83 5.12 -15.19
CA TYR A 77 2.54 6.47 -15.64
C TYR A 77 3.80 7.18 -16.14
N LYS A 78 3.60 8.33 -16.79
CA LYS A 78 4.71 9.17 -17.28
C LYS A 78 5.19 10.21 -16.27
N ASN A 79 4.40 10.44 -15.22
CA ASN A 79 4.71 11.41 -14.18
C ASN A 79 4.12 10.97 -12.84
N MET A 80 4.72 11.48 -11.76
CA MET A 80 4.36 11.13 -10.39
C MET A 80 2.96 11.59 -9.98
N ILE A 81 2.47 12.71 -10.54
CA ILE A 81 1.15 13.26 -10.19
C ILE A 81 0.06 12.28 -10.58
N ASP A 82 0.14 11.71 -11.79
CA ASP A 82 -0.83 10.74 -12.28
C ASP A 82 -0.77 9.45 -11.46
N THR A 83 0.43 9.02 -11.05
CA THR A 83 0.62 7.88 -10.15
C THR A 83 -0.04 8.08 -8.79
N ILE A 84 0.11 9.27 -8.18
CA ILE A 84 -0.52 9.60 -6.89
C ILE A 84 -2.04 9.69 -7.04
N ARG A 85 -2.55 10.18 -8.16
CA ARG A 85 -4.00 10.28 -8.37
C ARG A 85 -4.65 8.91 -8.59
N CYS A 86 -3.90 7.97 -9.18
CA CYS A 86 -4.36 6.63 -9.45
C CYS A 86 -4.76 5.90 -8.17
N CYS A 87 -6.00 5.42 -8.12
CA CYS A 87 -6.64 4.72 -6.99
C CYS A 87 -6.76 5.51 -5.66
N MET A 88 -6.13 6.67 -5.50
CA MET A 88 -6.34 7.54 -4.34
C MET A 88 -7.60 8.42 -4.46
N HIS A 89 -8.03 8.75 -5.69
CA HIS A 89 -9.16 9.66 -5.96
C HIS A 89 -10.26 9.06 -6.84
N HIS A 90 -10.17 7.78 -7.22
CA HIS A 90 -11.25 7.12 -7.96
C HIS A 90 -12.37 6.74 -6.99
N ASP A 91 -13.20 7.74 -6.71
CA ASP A 91 -14.63 7.61 -6.39
C ASP A 91 -15.40 7.76 -7.71
N GLU A 92 -15.52 6.68 -8.50
CA GLU A 92 -16.59 6.47 -9.49
C GLU A 92 -16.95 4.98 -9.53
#